data_AF-A0A8J7SHT4-F1
#
_entry.id   AF-A0A8J7SHT4-F1
#
_cell.length_a   1.000
_cell.length_b   1.000
_cell.length_c   1.000
_cell.angle_alpha   90.00
_cell.angle_beta   90.00
_cell.angle_gamma   90.00
#
_symmetry.space_group_name_H-M   'P 1'
#
loop_
_entity.id
_entity.type
_entity.pdbx_description
1 polymer ?
#
loop_
_entity_poly.entity_id
_entity_poly.type
_entity_poly.pdbx_seq_one_letter_code
_entity_poly.pdbx_strand_id
1 'polypeptide(L)'
;MRHKKKKSLIFIAATAIGVAAMANYVLPFFNPASEINCLTVDLDLNSGKLKTTRKVCWIAVSTSYTETAISELIQQAEPADWQRIQTLTPGRPESISHPYSGAKCQARSLATLWKKHNFCEQSKTISAKALVDYWQASPDSSMAGSFLDKLYATPAHAINPKTIASLVVIE
;
A
#
# COMPACT_ATOMS: atom_id res chain seq x y z
N MET A 1 -38.24 36.23 34.29
CA MET A 1 -36.88 35.74 33.94
C MET A 1 -36.70 34.21 33.96
N ARG A 2 -37.25 33.44 34.92
CA ARG A 2 -37.04 31.97 35.02
C ARG A 2 -37.50 31.15 33.79
N HIS A 3 -38.58 31.53 33.11
CA HIS A 3 -39.07 30.81 31.92
C HIS A 3 -38.14 30.93 30.69
N LYS A 4 -37.45 32.06 30.50
CA LYS A 4 -36.50 32.23 29.38
C LYS A 4 -35.27 31.32 29.55
N LYS A 5 -34.79 31.14 30.79
CA LYS A 5 -33.66 30.24 31.10
C LYS A 5 -33.99 28.77 30.80
N LYS A 6 -35.20 28.31 31.12
CA LYS A 6 -35.63 26.93 30.84
C LYS A 6 -35.68 26.61 29.34
N LYS A 7 -36.23 27.51 28.51
CA LYS A 7 -36.29 27.32 27.06
C LYS A 7 -34.89 27.27 26.42
N SER A 8 -33.97 28.11 26.89
CA SER A 8 -32.58 28.11 26.41
C SER A 8 -31.84 26.81 26.75
N LEU A 9 -32.02 26.27 27.96
CA LEU A 9 -31.43 24.98 28.37
C LEU A 9 -31.93 23.82 27.51
N ILE A 10 -33.23 23.76 27.21
CA ILE A 10 -33.81 22.71 26.37
C ILE A 10 -33.24 22.76 24.95
N PHE A 11 -33.10 23.96 24.37
CA PHE A 11 -32.54 24.11 23.03
C PHE A 11 -31.08 23.64 22.97
N ILE A 12 -30.26 24.05 23.93
CA ILE A 12 -28.84 23.61 24.02
C ILE A 12 -28.75 22.10 24.13
N ALA A 13 -29.56 21.49 25.00
CA ALA A 13 -29.58 20.03 25.16
C ALA A 13 -30.00 19.31 23.88
N ALA A 14 -31.05 19.79 23.20
CA ALA A 14 -31.50 19.22 21.93
C ALA A 14 -30.44 19.33 20.83
N THR A 15 -29.76 20.48 20.71
CA THR A 15 -28.64 20.65 19.78
C THR A 15 -27.47 19.72 20.10
N ALA A 16 -27.09 19.59 21.38
CA ALA A 16 -26.02 18.70 21.79
C ALA A 16 -26.33 17.23 21.46
N ILE A 17 -27.57 16.78 21.70
CA ILE A 17 -28.03 15.43 21.33
C ILE A 17 -27.99 15.26 19.80
N GLY A 18 -28.45 16.25 19.03
CA GLY A 18 -28.40 16.22 17.57
C GLY A 18 -26.98 16.11 17.02
N VAL A 19 -26.04 16.88 17.56
CA VAL A 19 -24.62 16.82 17.17
C VAL A 19 -24.00 15.47 17.54
N ALA A 20 -24.27 14.96 18.74
CA ALA A 20 -23.78 13.64 19.17
C ALA A 20 -24.35 12.50 18.29
N ALA A 21 -25.63 12.58 17.91
CA ALA A 21 -26.24 11.63 16.99
C ALA A 21 -25.58 11.70 15.60
N MET A 22 -25.33 12.91 15.07
CA MET A 22 -24.61 13.08 13.80
C MET A 22 -23.16 12.58 13.86
N ALA A 23 -22.47 12.75 15.00
CA ALA A 23 -21.09 12.29 15.15
C ALA A 23 -20.95 10.79 14.87
N ASN A 24 -21.93 9.96 15.25
CA ASN A 24 -21.92 8.52 14.95
C ASN A 24 -21.97 8.20 13.45
N TYR A 25 -22.50 9.09 12.62
CA TYR A 25 -22.53 8.92 11.16
C TYR A 25 -21.33 9.57 10.47
N VAL A 26 -20.81 10.67 11.01
CA VAL A 26 -19.70 11.43 10.42
C VAL A 26 -18.34 10.83 10.79
N LEU A 27 -18.15 10.38 12.04
CA LEU A 27 -16.86 9.83 12.49
C LEU A 27 -16.41 8.59 11.71
N PRO A 28 -17.28 7.61 11.39
CA PRO A 28 -16.91 6.48 10.56
C PRO A 28 -16.39 6.92 9.19
N PHE A 29 -16.92 7.98 8.60
CA PHE A 29 -16.47 8.51 7.30
C PHE A 29 -14.98 8.91 7.28
N PHE A 30 -14.39 9.19 8.44
CA PHE A 30 -12.98 9.52 8.61
C PHE A 30 -12.17 8.43 9.31
N ASN A 31 -12.73 7.24 9.53
CA ASN A 31 -12.02 6.11 10.10
C ASN A 31 -11.62 5.12 8.99
N PRO A 32 -10.33 4.82 8.78
CA PRO A 32 -9.89 3.84 7.77
C PRO A 32 -10.46 2.44 7.99
N ALA A 33 -10.70 2.05 9.25
CA ALA A 33 -11.29 0.75 9.57
C ALA A 33 -12.75 0.62 9.14
N SER A 34 -13.44 1.73 8.86
CA SER A 34 -14.81 1.68 8.36
C SER A 34 -14.91 1.29 6.89
N GLU A 35 -13.85 1.52 6.10
CA GLU A 35 -13.85 1.50 4.63
C GLU A 35 -14.97 2.32 3.94
N ILE A 36 -15.65 3.22 4.66
CA ILE A 36 -16.75 4.02 4.12
C ILE A 36 -16.24 4.99 3.08
N ASN A 37 -15.21 5.75 3.40
CA ASN A 37 -14.58 6.69 2.47
C ASN A 37 -13.07 6.49 2.54
N CYS A 38 -12.58 5.58 1.70
CA CYS A 38 -11.18 5.20 1.71
C CYS A 38 -10.63 5.03 0.30
N LEU A 39 -9.32 5.06 0.21
CA LEU A 39 -8.54 4.69 -0.95
C LEU A 39 -7.79 3.39 -0.60
N THR A 40 -8.12 2.29 -1.25
CA THR A 40 -7.38 1.03 -1.10
C THR A 40 -6.32 0.94 -2.17
N VAL A 41 -5.16 0.39 -1.81
CA VAL A 41 -4.11 0.03 -2.74
C VAL A 41 -3.90 -1.47 -2.62
N ASP A 42 -4.09 -2.17 -3.72
CA ASP A 42 -3.84 -3.59 -3.85
C ASP A 42 -2.62 -3.79 -4.78
N LEU A 43 -1.82 -4.82 -4.51
CA LEU A 43 -0.66 -5.25 -5.28
C LEU A 43 -1.01 -6.57 -5.95
N ASP A 44 -0.74 -6.72 -7.24
CA ASP A 44 -0.75 -8.02 -7.88
C ASP A 44 0.58 -8.73 -7.56
N LEU A 45 0.52 -9.81 -6.77
CA LEU A 45 1.71 -10.55 -6.36
C LEU A 45 2.44 -11.22 -7.52
N ASN A 46 1.78 -11.44 -8.66
CA ASN A 46 2.40 -12.11 -9.81
C ASN A 46 3.16 -11.12 -10.70
N SER A 47 2.60 -9.93 -10.92
CA SER A 47 3.21 -8.93 -11.82
C SER A 47 3.88 -7.76 -11.11
N GLY A 48 3.55 -7.47 -9.86
CA GLY A 48 3.95 -6.24 -9.18
C GLY A 48 3.16 -5.00 -9.61
N LYS A 49 2.04 -5.15 -10.33
CA LYS A 49 1.12 -4.04 -10.66
C LYS A 49 0.41 -3.54 -9.42
N LEU A 50 0.03 -2.26 -9.43
CA LEU A 50 -0.78 -1.66 -8.38
C LEU A 50 -2.19 -1.37 -8.88
N LYS A 51 -3.19 -1.70 -8.08
CA LYS A 51 -4.59 -1.33 -8.28
C LYS A 51 -5.01 -0.40 -7.15
N THR A 52 -5.36 0.84 -7.50
CA THR A 52 -5.84 1.83 -6.55
C THR A 52 -7.34 2.01 -6.73
N THR A 53 -8.12 1.76 -5.67
CA THR A 53 -9.58 1.84 -5.69
C THR A 53 -10.06 2.89 -4.69
N ARG A 54 -10.84 3.86 -5.15
CA ARG A 54 -11.55 4.79 -4.28
C ARG A 54 -12.93 4.23 -3.95
N LYS A 55 -13.24 4.16 -2.66
CA LYS A 55 -14.57 3.78 -2.16
C LYS A 55 -15.25 4.96 -1.48
N VAL A 56 -16.56 5.10 -1.71
CA VAL A 56 -17.46 6.01 -0.98
C VAL A 56 -18.73 5.24 -0.63
N CYS A 57 -19.09 5.21 0.65
CA CYS A 57 -20.14 4.34 1.19
C CYS A 57 -19.97 2.88 0.72
N TRP A 58 -18.76 2.34 0.82
CA TRP A 58 -18.37 0.98 0.38
C TRP A 58 -18.50 0.69 -1.12
N ILE A 59 -18.98 1.64 -1.92
CA ILE A 59 -19.12 1.52 -3.37
C ILE A 59 -17.82 2.01 -4.02
N ALA A 60 -17.25 1.21 -4.93
CA ALA A 60 -16.11 1.63 -5.74
C ALA A 60 -16.55 2.72 -6.72
N VAL A 61 -16.05 3.94 -6.52
CA VAL A 61 -16.36 5.10 -7.38
C VAL A 61 -15.31 5.33 -8.46
N SER A 62 -14.08 4.85 -8.24
CA SER A 62 -13.03 4.88 -9.25
C SER A 62 -12.00 3.79 -8.99
N THR A 63 -11.52 3.17 -10.07
CA THR A 63 -10.42 2.20 -10.02
C THR A 63 -9.38 2.59 -11.04
N SER A 64 -8.10 2.56 -10.65
CA SER A 64 -6.98 2.84 -11.54
C SER A 64 -5.92 1.76 -11.37
N TYR A 65 -5.26 1.42 -12.48
CA TYR A 65 -4.15 0.48 -12.52
C TYR A 65 -2.88 1.26 -12.82
N THR A 66 -1.79 0.95 -12.12
CA THR A 66 -0.51 1.61 -12.29
C THR A 66 0.56 0.54 -12.47
N GLU A 67 1.23 0.61 -13.61
CA GLU A 67 2.42 -0.19 -13.85
C GLU A 67 3.57 0.28 -12.93
N THR A 68 4.33 -0.67 -12.43
CA THR A 68 5.57 -0.42 -11.70
C THR A 68 6.75 -0.81 -12.57
N ALA A 69 7.94 -0.35 -12.21
CA ALA A 69 9.15 -0.77 -12.93
C ALA A 69 9.38 -2.30 -12.88
N ILE A 70 8.77 -2.98 -11.91
CA ILE A 70 8.77 -4.46 -11.81
C ILE A 70 7.80 -5.05 -12.84
N SER A 71 6.56 -4.54 -12.91
CA SER A 71 5.54 -5.09 -13.82
C SER A 71 5.82 -4.81 -15.29
N GLU A 72 6.60 -3.78 -15.60
CA GLU A 72 7.12 -3.55 -16.95
C GLU A 72 8.07 -4.66 -17.42
N LEU A 73 8.79 -5.32 -16.49
CA LEU A 73 9.74 -6.38 -16.79
C LEU A 73 9.12 -7.78 -16.66
N ILE A 74 8.22 -7.96 -15.70
CA ILE A 74 7.52 -9.23 -15.45
C ILE A 74 6.18 -9.17 -16.15
N GLN A 75 6.17 -9.52 -17.43
CA GLN A 75 4.94 -9.81 -18.15
C GLN A 75 4.47 -11.21 -17.74
N GLN A 76 3.78 -11.32 -16.59
CA GLN A 76 3.15 -12.58 -16.21
C GLN A 76 1.70 -12.66 -16.69
N ALA A 77 1.30 -13.90 -16.99
CA ALA A 77 0.01 -14.29 -17.49
C ALA A 77 -1.00 -14.44 -16.34
N GLU A 78 -2.26 -14.11 -16.65
CA GLU A 78 -3.43 -14.31 -15.79
C GLU A 78 -3.49 -15.73 -15.18
N PRO A 79 -4.06 -15.89 -13.97
CA PRO A 79 -4.81 -14.87 -13.21
C PRO A 79 -3.93 -13.94 -12.35
N ALA A 80 -4.32 -12.67 -12.28
CA ALA A 80 -3.75 -11.72 -11.32
C ALA A 80 -4.07 -12.11 -9.86
N ASP A 81 -3.10 -11.98 -8.96
CA ASP A 81 -3.25 -12.26 -7.52
C ASP A 81 -3.24 -10.95 -6.71
N TRP A 82 -4.40 -10.28 -6.65
CA TRP A 82 -4.53 -8.98 -6.00
C TRP A 82 -4.62 -9.10 -4.47
N GLN A 83 -3.58 -8.64 -3.78
CA GLN A 83 -3.51 -8.55 -2.33
C GLN A 83 -3.56 -7.10 -1.85
N ARG A 84 -4.40 -6.80 -0.85
CA ARG A 84 -4.48 -5.44 -0.29
C ARG A 84 -3.24 -5.12 0.52
N ILE A 85 -2.59 -3.99 0.22
CA ILE A 85 -1.36 -3.56 0.89
C ILE A 85 -1.56 -2.29 1.72
N GLN A 86 -2.53 -1.44 1.38
CA GLN A 86 -2.82 -0.20 2.10
C GLN A 86 -4.31 0.16 2.04
N THR A 87 -4.81 0.73 3.13
CA THR A 87 -6.10 1.42 3.18
C THR A 87 -5.86 2.82 3.75
N LEU A 88 -6.16 3.84 2.96
CA LEU A 88 -5.93 5.25 3.30
C LEU A 88 -7.28 5.95 3.45
N THR A 89 -7.41 6.84 4.43
CA THR A 89 -8.59 7.70 4.58
C THR A 89 -8.23 9.14 4.26
N PRO A 90 -9.10 9.89 3.56
CA PRO A 90 -8.86 11.31 3.31
C PRO A 90 -8.56 12.07 4.61
N GLY A 91 -7.46 12.83 4.60
CA GLY A 91 -7.05 13.64 5.74
C GLY A 91 -6.38 12.87 6.89
N ARG A 92 -6.15 11.54 6.76
CA ARG A 92 -5.37 10.77 7.72
C ARG A 92 -4.14 10.14 7.06
N PRO A 93 -2.93 10.36 7.61
CA PRO A 93 -1.72 9.75 7.07
C PRO A 93 -1.58 8.27 7.48
N GLU A 94 -2.26 7.86 8.55
CA GLU A 94 -2.19 6.50 9.08
C GLU A 94 -2.98 5.54 8.21
N SER A 95 -2.30 4.49 7.74
CA SER A 95 -2.92 3.34 7.08
C SER A 95 -3.08 2.18 8.06
N ILE A 96 -4.11 1.37 7.86
CA ILE A 96 -4.17 0.05 8.51
C ILE A 96 -3.00 -0.80 8.03
N SER A 97 -2.37 -1.52 8.96
CA SER A 97 -1.33 -2.49 8.62
C SER A 97 -1.95 -3.68 7.87
N HIS A 98 -1.51 -3.88 6.64
CA HIS A 98 -1.86 -5.04 5.83
C HIS A 98 -0.61 -5.87 5.51
N PRO A 99 -0.77 -7.16 5.16
CA PRO A 99 0.26 -7.92 4.46
C PRO A 99 0.85 -7.11 3.30
N TYR A 100 2.15 -7.27 3.06
CA TYR A 100 2.86 -6.61 1.96
C TYR A 100 2.81 -5.07 1.99
N SER A 101 2.50 -4.45 3.13
CA SER A 101 2.44 -2.98 3.26
C SER A 101 3.73 -2.26 2.83
N GLY A 102 4.88 -2.94 2.93
CA GLY A 102 6.18 -2.47 2.45
C GLY A 102 6.41 -2.59 0.94
N ALA A 103 5.64 -3.41 0.21
CA ALA A 103 5.94 -3.81 -1.16
C ALA A 103 6.01 -2.63 -2.15
N LYS A 104 5.09 -1.65 -2.02
CA LYS A 104 5.14 -0.42 -2.83
C LYS A 104 6.43 0.39 -2.62
N CYS A 105 6.93 0.45 -1.38
CA CYS A 105 8.20 1.12 -1.08
C CYS A 105 9.37 0.32 -1.64
N GLN A 106 9.37 -0.99 -1.42
CA GLN A 106 10.38 -1.93 -1.91
C GLN A 106 10.52 -1.88 -3.44
N ALA A 107 9.42 -1.85 -4.18
CA ALA A 107 9.43 -1.70 -5.64
C ALA A 107 10.10 -0.40 -6.09
N ARG A 108 9.82 0.72 -5.42
CA ARG A 108 10.45 2.01 -5.69
C ARG A 108 11.93 2.02 -5.34
N SER A 109 12.29 1.39 -4.22
CA SER A 109 13.69 1.25 -3.79
C SER A 109 14.51 0.44 -4.79
N LEU A 110 13.97 -0.67 -5.28
CA LEU A 110 14.62 -1.48 -6.32
C LEU A 110 14.81 -0.70 -7.62
N ALA A 111 13.77 0.00 -8.09
CA ALA A 111 13.86 0.85 -9.28
C ALA A 111 14.91 1.97 -9.12
N THR A 112 15.06 2.50 -7.90
CA THR A 112 16.08 3.50 -7.57
C THR A 112 17.48 2.90 -7.61
N LEU A 113 17.67 1.68 -7.08
CA LEU A 113 18.93 0.95 -7.16
C LEU A 113 19.35 0.68 -8.61
N TRP A 114 18.40 0.27 -9.46
CA TRP A 114 18.68 0.06 -10.88
C TRP A 114 19.25 1.30 -11.57
N LYS A 115 18.69 2.47 -11.26
CA LYS A 115 19.16 3.76 -11.80
C LYS A 115 20.50 4.16 -11.21
N LYS A 116 20.67 4.03 -9.88
CA LYS A 116 21.89 4.43 -9.16
C LYS A 116 23.11 3.61 -9.60
N HIS A 117 22.93 2.33 -9.86
CA HIS A 117 24.02 1.39 -10.17
C HIS A 117 24.06 0.96 -11.64
N ASN A 118 23.25 1.56 -12.52
CA ASN A 118 23.19 1.25 -13.95
C ASN A 118 23.02 -0.25 -14.24
N PHE A 119 22.04 -0.89 -13.59
CA PHE A 119 21.77 -2.32 -13.81
C PHE A 119 21.49 -2.56 -15.30
N CYS A 120 22.11 -3.60 -15.87
CA CYS A 120 21.72 -4.09 -17.19
C CYS A 120 20.32 -4.72 -17.15
N GLU A 121 19.67 -4.84 -18.30
CA GLU A 121 18.31 -5.37 -18.41
C GLU A 121 18.14 -6.73 -17.72
N GLN A 122 19.07 -7.66 -17.96
CA GLN A 122 19.07 -8.98 -17.33
C GLN A 122 19.12 -8.92 -15.79
N SER A 123 19.96 -8.04 -15.23
CA SER A 123 20.03 -7.81 -13.78
C SER A 123 18.73 -7.23 -13.23
N LYS A 124 18.07 -6.33 -13.96
CA LYS A 124 16.76 -5.80 -13.57
C LYS A 124 15.73 -6.92 -13.53
N THR A 125 15.64 -7.74 -14.57
CA THR A 125 14.68 -8.85 -14.64
C THR A 125 14.89 -9.87 -13.52
N ILE A 126 16.14 -10.28 -13.25
CA ILE A 126 16.44 -11.23 -12.16
C ILE A 126 16.07 -10.64 -10.80
N SER A 127 16.45 -9.41 -10.52
CA SER A 127 16.14 -8.77 -9.23
C SER A 127 14.65 -8.46 -9.06
N ALA A 128 13.94 -8.11 -10.14
CA ALA A 128 12.48 -7.95 -10.14
C ALA A 128 11.79 -9.28 -9.79
N LYS A 129 12.18 -10.36 -10.47
CA LYS A 129 11.62 -11.69 -10.24
C LYS A 129 11.89 -12.16 -8.80
N ALA A 130 13.12 -12.02 -8.32
CA ALA A 130 13.47 -12.36 -6.95
C ALA A 130 12.61 -11.60 -5.92
N LEU A 131 12.38 -10.30 -6.14
CA LEU A 131 11.54 -9.50 -5.24
C LEU A 131 10.08 -9.98 -5.23
N VAL A 132 9.53 -10.34 -6.40
CA VAL A 132 8.21 -10.96 -6.52
C VAL A 132 8.16 -12.32 -5.81
N ASP A 133 9.14 -13.18 -6.03
CA ASP A 133 9.25 -14.49 -5.37
C ASP A 133 9.27 -14.32 -3.83
N TYR A 134 9.97 -13.30 -3.30
CA TYR A 134 9.98 -12.98 -1.87
C TYR A 134 8.62 -12.49 -1.34
N TRP A 135 7.87 -11.72 -2.12
CA TRP A 135 6.50 -11.36 -1.75
C TRP A 135 5.60 -12.60 -1.74
N GLN A 136 5.70 -13.47 -2.74
CA GLN A 136 4.89 -14.69 -2.77
C GLN A 136 5.23 -15.64 -1.60
N ALA A 137 6.49 -15.67 -1.16
CA ALA A 137 6.94 -16.53 -0.07
C ALA A 137 6.56 -16.02 1.33
N SER A 138 6.47 -14.70 1.57
CA SER A 138 6.06 -14.18 2.90
C SER A 138 5.24 -12.88 2.86
N PRO A 139 4.14 -12.81 3.65
CA PRO A 139 3.32 -11.61 3.81
C PRO A 139 3.97 -10.46 4.58
N ASP A 140 5.01 -10.71 5.38
CA ASP A 140 5.55 -9.75 6.35
C ASP A 140 6.53 -8.72 5.76
N SER A 141 6.82 -8.77 4.45
CA SER A 141 7.78 -7.91 3.73
C SER A 141 9.22 -7.95 4.25
N SER A 142 9.54 -8.76 5.27
CA SER A 142 10.84 -8.77 5.95
C SER A 142 11.93 -9.39 5.05
N MET A 143 11.61 -10.49 4.36
CA MET A 143 12.53 -11.16 3.43
C MET A 143 12.85 -10.26 2.23
N ALA A 144 11.83 -9.64 1.65
CA ALA A 144 11.98 -8.66 0.57
C ALA A 144 12.84 -7.45 1.01
N GLY A 145 12.66 -6.98 2.25
CA GLY A 145 13.51 -5.94 2.83
C GLY A 145 14.96 -6.38 2.94
N SER A 146 15.20 -7.57 3.48
CA SER A 146 16.53 -8.16 3.68
C SER A 146 17.27 -8.36 2.35
N PHE A 147 16.56 -8.78 1.30
CA PHE A 147 17.10 -8.87 -0.06
C PHE A 147 17.55 -7.50 -0.59
N LEU A 148 16.73 -6.46 -0.42
CA LEU A 148 17.09 -5.11 -0.84
C LEU A 148 18.27 -4.54 -0.05
N ASP A 149 18.37 -4.82 1.25
CA ASP A 149 19.49 -4.41 2.08
C ASP A 149 20.80 -5.06 1.61
N LYS A 150 20.77 -6.36 1.30
CA LYS A 150 21.92 -7.07 0.71
C LYS A 150 22.32 -6.48 -0.66
N LEU A 151 21.34 -6.18 -1.51
CA LEU A 151 21.60 -5.50 -2.79
C LEU A 151 22.22 -4.12 -2.59
N TYR A 152 21.75 -3.34 -1.61
CA TYR A 152 22.27 -2.01 -1.29
C TYR A 152 23.72 -2.07 -0.79
N ALA A 153 24.04 -3.09 0.01
CA ALA A 153 25.39 -3.32 0.52
C ALA A 153 26.38 -3.82 -0.54
N THR A 154 25.89 -4.31 -1.68
CA THR A 154 26.75 -4.84 -2.74
C THR A 154 27.44 -3.70 -3.50
N PRO A 155 28.78 -3.69 -3.63
CA PRO A 155 29.48 -2.65 -4.38
C PRO A 155 29.00 -2.58 -5.83
N ALA A 156 28.84 -1.37 -6.36
CA ALA A 156 28.27 -1.14 -7.70
C ALA A 156 28.94 -1.97 -8.81
N HIS A 157 30.27 -2.10 -8.78
CA HIS A 157 31.04 -2.87 -9.76
C HIS A 157 30.85 -4.39 -9.65
N ALA A 158 30.38 -4.88 -8.51
CA ALA A 158 30.11 -6.29 -8.27
C ALA A 158 28.68 -6.69 -8.65
N ILE A 159 27.80 -5.72 -8.94
CA ILE A 159 26.41 -6.00 -9.32
C ILE A 159 26.37 -6.50 -10.76
N ASN A 160 26.15 -7.79 -10.92
CA ASN A 160 25.90 -8.45 -12.19
C ASN A 160 24.86 -9.58 -12.00
N PRO A 161 24.33 -10.18 -13.08
CA PRO A 161 23.31 -11.23 -12.99
C PRO A 161 23.67 -12.38 -12.04
N LYS A 162 24.93 -12.84 -12.04
CA LYS A 162 25.38 -13.96 -11.19
C LYS A 162 25.39 -13.57 -9.71
N THR A 163 25.88 -12.36 -9.41
CA THR A 163 25.89 -11.85 -8.03
C THR A 163 24.47 -11.72 -7.49
N ILE A 164 23.54 -11.14 -8.27
CA ILE A 164 22.13 -11.03 -7.85
C ILE A 164 21.53 -12.40 -7.60
N ALA A 165 21.74 -13.36 -8.51
CA ALA A 165 21.24 -14.73 -8.34
C ALA A 165 21.81 -15.41 -7.08
N SER A 166 23.07 -15.17 -6.71
CA SER A 166 23.65 -15.70 -5.46
C SER A 166 23.10 -15.06 -4.19
N LEU A 167 22.47 -13.87 -4.28
CA LEU A 167 21.82 -13.22 -3.15
C LEU A 167 20.38 -13.74 -2.93
N VAL A 168 19.80 -14.41 -3.92
CA VAL A 168 18.48 -15.02 -3.82
C VAL A 168 18.60 -16.30 -3.01
N VAL A 169 18.24 -16.21 -1.75
CA VAL A 169 18.06 -17.35 -0.85
C VAL A 169 16.57 -17.44 -0.58
N ILE A 170 15.90 -18.37 -1.25
CA ILE A 170 14.52 -18.74 -0.95
C ILE A 170 14.67 -20.00 -0.08
N GLU A 171 14.54 -19.82 1.23
CA GLU A 171 14.45 -20.93 2.20
C GLU A 171 13.04 -21.52 2.24
#